data_AF-A0A935YZ95-F1
#
_entry.id   AF-A0A935YZ95-F1
#
_cell.length_a   1.000
_cell.length_b   1.000
_cell.length_c   1.000
_cell.angle_alpha   90.00
_cell.angle_beta   90.00
_cell.angle_gamma   90.00
#
_symmetry.space_group_name_H-M   'P 1'
#
loop_
_entity.id
_entity.type
_entity.pdbx_description
1 polymer ?
#
loop_
_entity_poly.entity_id
_entity_poly.type
_entity_poly.pdbx_seq_one_letter_code
_entity_poly.pdbx_strand_id
1 'polypeptide(L)'
;MHPQHTIFLDAIAHKRRLSVRFFDKKTGKERTRVCAPLDFGPLRGATDTRDRYQLWDLEGKRKPLNIPLLEEDMLEITVLDATFDPADIVTWAFKPGSWKIAREWGTFS
;
A
#
# COMPACT_ATOMS: atom_id res chain seq x y z
N MET A 1 10.59 -8.83 8.37
CA MET A 1 10.36 -8.03 7.14
C MET A 1 9.98 -9.02 6.04
N HIS A 2 8.85 -8.82 5.35
CA HIS A 2 8.33 -9.79 4.37
C HIS A 2 9.37 -10.10 3.27
N PRO A 3 9.52 -11.35 2.79
CA PRO A 3 10.52 -11.70 1.78
C PRO A 3 10.44 -10.87 0.49
N GLN A 4 9.25 -10.38 0.14
CA GLN A 4 8.99 -9.55 -1.04
C GLN A 4 8.98 -8.05 -0.73
N HIS A 5 9.62 -7.61 0.35
CA HIS A 5 9.67 -6.20 0.75
C HIS A 5 10.29 -5.30 -0.32
N THR A 6 11.38 -5.74 -0.96
CA THR A 6 12.04 -4.98 -2.03
C THR A 6 11.11 -4.74 -3.21
N ILE A 7 10.33 -5.75 -3.61
CA ILE A 7 9.30 -5.63 -4.65
C ILE A 7 8.30 -4.52 -4.32
N PHE A 8 7.88 -4.42 -3.06
CA PHE A 8 6.96 -3.38 -2.62
C PHE A 8 7.58 -1.98 -2.73
N LEU A 9 8.83 -1.81 -2.28
CA LEU A 9 9.53 -0.52 -2.36
C LEU A 9 9.80 -0.10 -3.81
N ASP A 10 10.23 -1.04 -4.65
CA ASP A 10 10.47 -0.79 -6.07
C ASP A 10 9.17 -0.37 -6.78
N ALA A 11 8.04 -0.99 -6.42
CA ALA A 11 6.75 -0.62 -6.95
C ALA A 11 6.28 0.78 -6.50
N ILE A 12 6.62 1.22 -5.29
CA ILE A 12 6.43 2.62 -4.87
C ILE A 12 7.24 3.55 -5.77
N ALA A 13 8.55 3.29 -5.91
CA ALA A 13 9.45 4.14 -6.68
C ALA A 13 9.02 4.29 -8.14
N HIS A 14 8.54 3.21 -8.74
CA HIS A 14 8.15 3.15 -10.16
C HIS A 14 6.64 3.28 -10.41
N LYS A 15 5.85 3.60 -9.38
CA LYS A 15 4.37 3.74 -9.46
C LYS A 15 3.68 2.52 -10.07
N ARG A 16 4.21 1.31 -9.81
CA ARG A 16 3.68 0.05 -10.34
C ARG A 16 2.50 -0.44 -9.50
N ARG A 17 1.46 -0.94 -10.16
CA ARG A 17 0.38 -1.65 -9.47
C ARG A 17 0.88 -3.01 -9.00
N LEU A 18 0.29 -3.49 -7.92
CA LEU A 18 0.57 -4.79 -7.35
C LEU A 18 -0.71 -5.62 -7.32
N SER A 19 -0.62 -6.91 -7.60
CA SER A 19 -1.61 -7.88 -7.12
C SER A 19 -1.11 -8.38 -5.77
N VAL A 20 -1.87 -8.11 -4.71
CA VAL A 20 -1.51 -8.50 -3.34
C VAL A 20 -2.49 -9.52 -2.83
N ARG A 21 -1.98 -10.69 -2.45
CA ARG A 21 -2.73 -11.73 -1.77
C ARG A 21 -2.42 -11.70 -0.28
N PHE A 22 -3.47 -11.72 0.54
CA PHE A 22 -3.37 -11.54 1.98
C PHE A 22 -4.51 -12.24 2.72
N PHE A 23 -4.31 -12.51 4.01
CA PHE A 23 -5.34 -13.05 4.88
C PHE A 23 -6.18 -11.91 5.50
N ASP A 24 -7.46 -11.83 5.14
CA ASP A 24 -8.38 -10.87 5.72
C ASP A 24 -8.92 -11.37 7.06
N LYS A 25 -8.31 -10.90 8.16
CA LYS A 25 -8.72 -11.20 9.53
C LYS A 25 -10.20 -10.89 9.83
N LYS A 26 -10.84 -9.94 9.14
CA LYS A 26 -12.25 -9.62 9.38
C LYS A 26 -13.17 -10.70 8.83
N THR A 27 -12.80 -11.35 7.73
CA THR A 27 -13.61 -12.39 7.10
C THR A 27 -13.05 -13.79 7.26
N GLY A 28 -11.84 -13.94 7.82
CA GLY A 28 -11.17 -15.22 8.02
C GLY A 28 -10.79 -15.92 6.71
N LYS A 29 -10.61 -15.15 5.62
CA LYS A 29 -10.41 -15.68 4.26
C LYS A 29 -9.24 -14.99 3.58
N GLU A 30 -8.58 -15.72 2.69
CA GLU A 30 -7.64 -15.12 1.75
C GLU A 30 -8.37 -14.22 0.75
N ARG A 31 -7.72 -13.12 0.39
CA ARG A 31 -8.18 -12.18 -0.65
C ARG A 31 -7.01 -11.77 -1.52
N THR A 32 -7.32 -11.53 -2.79
CA THR A 32 -6.40 -10.93 -3.75
C THR A 32 -6.98 -9.60 -4.21
N ARG A 33 -6.17 -8.54 -4.26
CA ARG A 33 -6.57 -7.22 -4.75
C ARG A 33 -5.51 -6.58 -5.62
N VAL A 34 -5.95 -5.87 -6.65
CA VAL A 34 -5.08 -4.95 -7.40
C VAL A 34 -4.96 -3.65 -6.62
N CYS A 35 -3.74 -3.31 -6.22
CA CYS A 35 -3.44 -2.23 -5.32
C CYS A 35 -2.38 -1.28 -5.88
N ALA A 36 -2.42 -0.04 -5.41
CA ALA A 36 -1.24 0.84 -5.43
C ALA A 36 -0.53 0.72 -4.07
N PRO A 37 0.78 0.43 -4.02
CA PRO A 37 1.56 0.54 -2.79
C PRO A 37 1.75 2.01 -2.41
N LEU A 38 1.37 2.36 -1.18
CA LEU A 38 1.37 3.74 -0.69
C LEU A 38 2.46 4.06 0.30
N ASP A 39 2.78 3.18 1.25
CA ASP A 39 3.85 3.45 2.21
C ASP A 39 4.23 2.20 2.99
N PHE A 40 5.34 2.27 3.72
CA PHE A 40 5.69 1.28 4.72
C PHE A 40 6.08 1.95 6.03
N GLY A 41 5.40 1.58 7.11
CA GLY A 41 5.69 2.11 8.44
C GLY A 41 4.46 2.12 9.35
N PRO A 42 4.57 2.72 10.55
CA PRO A 42 3.47 2.79 11.50
C PRO A 42 2.36 3.69 10.96
N LEU A 43 1.10 3.33 11.27
CA LEU A 43 -0.03 4.19 10.91
C LEU A 43 0.00 5.46 11.75
N ARG A 44 -0.12 6.61 11.08
CA ARG A 44 -0.10 7.92 11.74
C ARG A 44 -1.25 8.01 12.75
N GLY A 45 -0.92 8.27 14.02
CA GLY A 45 -1.89 8.43 15.11
C GLY A 45 -2.44 7.12 15.68
N ALA A 46 -1.99 5.95 15.20
CA ALA A 46 -2.31 4.68 15.83
C ALA A 46 -1.46 4.45 17.08
N THR A 47 -2.06 3.84 18.10
CA THR A 47 -1.34 3.39 19.31
C THR A 47 -0.42 2.20 19.00
N ASP A 48 -0.82 1.35 18.06
CA ASP A 48 0.00 0.25 17.56
C ASP A 48 1.07 0.79 16.61
N THR A 49 2.33 0.69 17.04
CA THR A 49 3.50 1.24 16.34
C THR A 49 4.13 0.25 15.36
N ARG A 50 3.55 -0.94 15.16
CA ARG A 50 4.09 -1.91 14.20
C ARG A 50 4.00 -1.38 12.77
N ASP A 51 5.04 -1.67 12.00
CA ASP A 51 5.10 -1.33 10.59
C ASP A 51 4.07 -2.11 9.79
N ARG A 52 3.45 -1.42 8.83
CA ARG A 52 2.44 -1.98 7.96
C ARG A 52 2.74 -1.62 6.52
N TYR A 53 2.45 -2.57 5.62
CA TYR A 53 2.34 -2.32 4.20
C TYR A 53 1.03 -1.57 3.97
N GLN A 54 1.13 -0.30 3.60
CA GLN A 54 -0.03 0.55 3.36
C GLN A 54 -0.34 0.49 1.87
N LEU A 55 -1.47 -0.10 1.52
CA LEU A 55 -1.93 -0.30 0.14
C LEU A 55 -3.21 0.49 -0.09
N TRP A 56 -3.50 0.78 -1.36
CA TRP A 56 -4.77 1.33 -1.80
C TRP A 56 -5.45 0.37 -2.78
N ASP A 57 -6.65 -0.10 -2.46
CA ASP A 57 -7.47 -0.94 -3.33
C ASP A 57 -7.95 -0.15 -4.54
N LEU A 58 -7.43 -0.48 -5.73
CA LEU A 58 -7.78 0.19 -6.98
C LEU A 58 -9.09 -0.32 -7.59
N GLU A 59 -9.61 -1.43 -7.09
CA GLU A 59 -10.86 -2.06 -7.56
C GLU A 59 -12.02 -1.90 -6.56
N GLY A 60 -11.70 -1.40 -5.36
CA GLY A 60 -12.66 -1.18 -4.30
C GLY A 60 -13.73 -0.16 -4.71
N LYS A 61 -15.00 -0.56 -4.57
CA LYS A 61 -16.16 0.29 -4.90
C LYS A 61 -16.71 1.07 -3.71
N ARG A 62 -16.27 0.74 -2.49
CA ARG A 62 -16.75 1.32 -1.23
C ARG A 62 -15.57 1.60 -0.31
N LYS A 63 -15.59 2.78 0.30
CA LYS A 63 -14.58 3.18 1.29
C LYS A 63 -14.72 2.33 2.58
N PRO A 64 -13.63 2.13 3.35
CA PRO A 64 -12.26 2.57 3.08
C PRO A 64 -11.57 1.75 2.00
N LEU A 65 -10.77 2.41 1.15
CA LEU A 65 -9.94 1.77 0.12
C LEU A 65 -8.51 1.49 0.61
N ASN A 66 -8.11 2.08 1.74
CA ASN A 66 -6.82 1.78 2.34
C ASN A 66 -6.81 0.37 2.94
N ILE A 67 -5.78 -0.41 2.62
CA ILE A 67 -5.55 -1.74 3.14
C ILE A 67 -4.19 -1.74 3.86
N PRO A 68 -4.18 -1.55 5.19
CA PRO A 68 -2.95 -1.67 5.97
C PRO A 68 -2.74 -3.13 6.39
N LEU A 69 -1.66 -3.76 5.88
CA LEU A 69 -1.32 -5.14 6.20
C LEU A 69 -0.10 -5.21 7.11
N LEU A 70 -0.18 -6.06 8.13
CA LEU A 70 1.02 -6.52 8.83
C LEU A 70 1.76 -7.53 7.95
N GLU A 71 3.04 -7.70 8.21
CA GLU A 71 3.85 -8.69 7.51
C GLU A 71 3.26 -10.10 7.61
N GLU A 72 2.78 -10.50 8.79
CA GLU A 72 2.21 -11.85 9.00
C GLU A 72 0.90 -12.12 8.24
N ASP A 73 0.22 -11.06 7.78
CA ASP A 73 -1.05 -11.18 7.05
C ASP A 73 -0.85 -11.16 5.53
N MET A 74 0.34 -10.77 5.06
CA MET A 74 0.65 -10.72 3.64
C MET A 74 1.20 -12.07 3.17
N LEU A 75 0.59 -12.62 2.12
CA LEU A 75 0.94 -13.94 1.60
C LEU A 75 1.81 -13.83 0.35
N GLU A 76 1.49 -12.88 -0.54
CA GLU A 76 2.18 -12.75 -1.82
C GLU A 76 1.99 -11.35 -2.42
N ILE A 77 3.06 -10.84 -3.03
CA ILE A 77 3.07 -9.64 -3.87
C ILE A 77 3.51 -10.02 -5.28
N THR A 78 2.73 -9.62 -6.28
CA THR A 78 3.08 -9.73 -7.69
C THR A 78 3.05 -8.34 -8.34
N VAL A 79 4.12 -7.94 -9.02
CA VAL A 79 4.15 -6.69 -9.80
C VAL A 79 3.31 -6.85 -11.06
N LEU A 80 2.49 -5.85 -11.36
CA LEU A 80 1.70 -5.80 -12.58
C LEU A 80 2.32 -4.83 -13.60
N ASP A 81 1.99 -5.02 -14.88
CA ASP A 81 2.44 -4.13 -15.96
C ASP A 81 1.83 -2.75 -15.97
N ALA A 82 0.65 -2.62 -15.34
CA ALA A 82 -0.02 -1.34 -15.17
C ALA A 82 0.65 -0.48 -14.08
N THR A 83 0.62 0.83 -14.31
CA THR A 83 1.01 1.86 -13.33
C THR A 83 -0.23 2.54 -12.74
N PHE A 84 -0.07 3.23 -11.62
CA PHE A 84 -1.09 4.12 -11.06
C PHE A 84 -0.63 5.58 -11.10
N ASP A 85 -1.58 6.49 -11.12
CA ASP A 85 -1.30 7.91 -10.91
C ASP A 85 -1.56 8.27 -9.42
N PRO A 86 -0.57 8.78 -8.68
CA PRO A 86 -0.78 9.28 -7.33
C PRO A 86 -1.91 10.32 -7.23
N ALA A 87 -2.17 11.11 -8.27
CA ALA A 87 -3.24 12.11 -8.28
C ALA A 87 -4.65 11.49 -8.20
N ASP A 88 -4.83 10.27 -8.70
CA ASP A 88 -6.10 9.54 -8.63
C ASP A 88 -6.40 9.02 -7.21
N ILE A 89 -5.37 8.95 -6.36
CA ILE A 89 -5.44 8.34 -5.03
C ILE A 89 -5.36 9.39 -3.94
N VAL A 90 -4.38 10.29 -4.02
CA VAL A 90 -4.07 11.30 -3.03
C VAL A 90 -4.99 12.51 -3.22
N THR A 91 -6.27 12.32 -2.91
CA THR A 91 -7.30 13.38 -3.04
C THR A 91 -7.45 14.22 -1.77
N TRP A 92 -6.59 13.99 -0.75
CA TRP A 92 -6.59 14.76 0.50
C TRP A 92 -5.53 15.86 0.46
N ALA A 93 -5.61 16.81 1.41
CA ALA A 93 -4.60 17.84 1.58
C ALA A 93 -3.25 17.21 1.99
N PHE A 94 -2.42 16.90 1.00
CA PHE A 94 -1.12 16.29 1.19
C PHE A 94 -0.17 17.27 1.90
N LYS A 95 0.64 16.75 2.82
CA LYS A 95 1.71 17.50 3.49
C LYS A 95 3.05 16.88 3.11
N PRO A 96 4.04 17.66 2.63
CA PRO A 96 5.37 17.14 2.35
C PRO A 96 5.95 16.37 3.56
N GLY A 97 6.62 15.25 3.30
CA GLY A 97 7.15 14.36 4.36
C GLY A 97 6.08 13.56 5.12
N SER A 98 4.85 13.48 4.61
CA SER A 98 3.81 12.59 5.17
C SER A 98 4.16 11.10 4.98
N TRP A 99 4.94 10.81 3.95
CA TRP A 99 5.42 9.48 3.62
C TRP A 99 6.64 9.09 4.46
N LYS A 100 6.73 7.81 4.83
CA LYS A 100 7.90 7.23 5.50
C LYS A 100 8.97 6.79 4.52
N ILE A 101 8.56 6.18 3.42
CA ILE A 101 9.48 5.83 2.34
C ILE A 101 9.69 7.04 1.42
N ALA A 102 10.94 7.39 1.12
CA ALA A 102 11.25 8.44 0.16
C ALA A 102 10.88 8.01 -1.28
N ARG A 103 10.37 8.94 -2.09
CA ARG A 103 9.90 8.68 -3.46
C ARG A 103 9.82 9.97 -4.28
N GLU A 104 9.69 9.83 -5.60
CA GLU A 104 9.55 10.94 -6.54
C GLU A 104 8.17 10.91 -7.23
N TRP A 105 7.13 11.28 -6.49
CA TRP A 105 5.75 11.38 -6.99
C TRP A 105 5.35 12.82 -7.35
N GLY A 106 6.31 13.72 -7.51
CA GLY A 106 6.07 15.14 -7.75
C GLY A 106 5.51 15.82 -6.51
N THR A 107 4.35 16.48 -6.63
CA THR A 107 3.70 17.21 -5.53
C THR A 107 3.27 16.32 -4.35
N PHE A 108 3.25 14.99 -4.55
CA PHE A 108 2.91 13.99 -3.55
C PHE A 108 4.14 13.26 -3.00
N SER A 109 5.28 13.93 -2.87
CA SER A 109 6.53 13.38 -2.31
C SER A 109 6.78 13.89 -0.90
#